data_AF-A0A1I8CH28-F1
#
_entry.id   AF-A0A1I8CH28-F1
#
_cell.length_a   1.000
_cell.length_b   1.000
_cell.length_c   1.000
_cell.angle_alpha   90.00
_cell.angle_beta   90.00
_cell.angle_gamma   90.00
#
_symmetry.space_group_name_H-M   'P 1'
#
loop_
_entity.id
_entity.type
_entity.pdbx_description
1 polymer ?
#
loop_
_entity_poly.entity_id
_entity_poly.type
_entity_poly.pdbx_seq_one_letter_code
_entity_poly.pdbx_strand_id
1 'polypeptide(L)'
;MSIHRNTINFGAGPAQLPIDVLNKAKDEFLDYNGSGISIMEMSHRSADFQALVNAAKDQVKKLMCVPDNYEIVFMQGGGSAQFAAIPLNIAKSINGNKAIANYLVTGTWSQKAAQEAKKYVEVNLVTPATKQFLNVPDASTWNIAPDASYFYYCANETVHGIEIPDIQVPEGTTLVADVSSNIMTRNFDVSKHGIVYAGAQKNLGIPGVTVVIIRKDLIGKAHQSTPRGSVICMDSQSSSVVKGESLEDTVMTMSRYTHLLVLRHPEVGSAERAVKVSEKPVINAGDGAGQHPTQALLDIFTIRNELGTVNNLTIALVGDLKNGRTVHSLAKLLCVYSGITLHFVSPVEELGMPSHIVEYVKKHSNFVVKVFNCLEDGIKDVDVVYMTRVQKERFSNAESYEAVKGKFILTPKILNDSRTNETEEPNAFGPQRELPIVLHPLPRVDEISTELDHDQRAAYFRQMDNGVYVRMAILALILKGDQI
;
A
#
# COMPACT_ATOMS: atom_id res chain seq x y z
N MET A 1 -0.15 -45.43 -19.28
CA MET A 1 1.26 -45.51 -18.82
C MET A 1 1.35 -44.79 -17.48
N SER A 2 1.68 -45.52 -16.41
CA SER A 2 1.77 -44.99 -15.04
C SER A 2 2.99 -44.08 -14.90
N ILE A 3 2.78 -42.77 -14.65
CA ILE A 3 3.86 -41.76 -14.52
C ILE A 3 4.18 -41.45 -13.05
N HIS A 4 3.84 -42.31 -12.09
CA HIS A 4 4.22 -42.06 -10.70
C HIS A 4 5.13 -43.17 -10.17
N ARG A 5 6.43 -42.94 -10.33
CA ARG A 5 7.40 -43.46 -9.36
C ARG A 5 6.94 -42.97 -7.98
N ASN A 6 6.90 -43.87 -6.98
CA ASN A 6 6.66 -43.53 -5.57
C ASN A 6 7.84 -42.71 -5.02
N THR A 7 8.00 -41.49 -5.50
CA THR A 7 9.01 -40.56 -5.02
C THR A 7 8.46 -39.90 -3.76
N ILE A 8 9.11 -40.14 -2.63
CA ILE A 8 8.83 -39.44 -1.38
C ILE A 8 9.47 -38.05 -1.47
N ASN A 9 8.67 -36.99 -1.29
CA ASN A 9 9.15 -35.62 -1.35
C ASN A 9 9.56 -35.14 0.05
N PHE A 10 10.87 -35.10 0.31
CA PHE A 10 11.44 -34.56 1.56
C PHE A 10 11.78 -33.05 1.46
N GLY A 11 11.30 -32.36 0.43
CA GLY A 11 11.54 -30.92 0.25
C GLY A 11 10.94 -30.09 1.38
N ALA A 12 11.68 -29.06 1.81
CA ALA A 12 11.17 -28.05 2.73
C ALA A 12 10.14 -27.17 2.00
N GLY A 13 8.87 -27.55 2.01
CA GLY A 13 7.85 -26.92 1.18
C GLY A 13 6.44 -27.49 1.38
N PRO A 14 5.56 -27.37 0.37
CA PRO A 14 4.19 -27.86 0.46
C PRO A 14 4.12 -29.34 0.85
N ALA A 15 3.19 -29.67 1.74
CA ALA A 15 2.96 -31.03 2.23
C ALA A 15 2.76 -31.99 1.06
N GLN A 16 3.34 -33.19 1.15
CA GLN A 16 3.01 -34.24 0.20
C GLN A 16 1.55 -34.66 0.41
N LEU A 17 0.71 -34.38 -0.58
CA LEU A 17 -0.70 -34.79 -0.56
C LEU A 17 -0.85 -36.27 -0.97
N PRO A 18 -1.80 -37.02 -0.38
CA PRO A 18 -2.12 -38.37 -0.82
C PRO A 18 -2.55 -38.38 -2.30
N ILE A 19 -2.14 -39.41 -3.03
CA ILE A 19 -2.43 -39.53 -4.46
C ILE A 19 -3.93 -39.55 -4.76
N ASP A 20 -4.74 -40.14 -3.87
CA ASP A 20 -6.19 -40.18 -4.02
C ASP A 20 -6.83 -38.79 -3.91
N VAL A 21 -6.25 -37.91 -3.09
CA VAL A 21 -6.68 -36.50 -2.97
C VAL A 21 -6.34 -35.75 -4.26
N LEU A 22 -5.15 -35.96 -4.81
CA LEU A 22 -4.73 -35.34 -6.06
C LEU A 22 -5.57 -35.83 -7.25
N ASN A 23 -5.89 -37.12 -7.31
CA ASN A 23 -6.76 -37.67 -8.34
C ASN A 23 -8.17 -37.09 -8.24
N LYS A 24 -8.74 -37.02 -7.04
CA LYS A 24 -10.05 -36.38 -6.82
C LYS A 24 -10.04 -34.92 -7.29
N ALA A 25 -9.03 -34.15 -6.89
CA ALA A 25 -8.90 -32.76 -7.30
C ALA A 25 -8.75 -32.61 -8.82
N LYS A 26 -8.01 -33.52 -9.47
CA LYS A 26 -7.85 -33.56 -10.94
C LYS A 26 -9.18 -33.84 -11.64
N ASP A 27 -9.95 -34.82 -11.15
CA ASP A 27 -11.23 -35.22 -11.74
C ASP A 27 -12.29 -34.11 -11.55
N GLU A 28 -12.29 -33.41 -10.41
CA GLU A 28 -13.21 -32.30 -10.10
C GLU A 28 -12.76 -30.94 -10.69
N PHE A 29 -11.57 -30.84 -11.29
CA PHE A 29 -10.99 -29.57 -11.70
C PHE A 29 -11.77 -28.89 -12.83
N LEU A 30 -12.13 -29.66 -13.86
CA LEU A 30 -12.84 -29.16 -15.04
C LEU A 30 -14.36 -29.19 -14.86
N ASP A 31 -14.85 -30.13 -14.06
CA ASP A 31 -16.28 -30.30 -13.78
C ASP A 31 -16.45 -30.69 -12.31
N TYR A 32 -16.80 -29.70 -11.49
CA TYR A 32 -17.05 -29.94 -10.09
C TYR A 32 -18.39 -30.65 -9.91
N ASN A 33 -18.35 -31.90 -9.46
CA ASN A 33 -19.52 -32.70 -9.09
C ASN A 33 -20.59 -32.83 -10.21
N GLY A 34 -20.18 -32.84 -11.48
CA GLY A 34 -21.09 -32.98 -12.62
C GLY A 34 -21.90 -31.72 -12.93
N SER A 35 -21.48 -30.56 -12.42
CA SER A 35 -22.11 -29.27 -12.72
C SER A 35 -21.83 -28.76 -14.13
N GLY A 36 -20.84 -29.32 -14.81
CA GLY A 36 -20.29 -28.81 -16.07
C GLY A 36 -19.48 -27.52 -15.92
N ILE A 37 -19.16 -27.12 -14.69
CA ILE A 37 -18.45 -25.88 -14.36
C ILE A 37 -17.17 -26.23 -13.60
N SER A 38 -16.05 -25.62 -13.97
CA SER A 38 -14.80 -25.78 -13.24
C SER A 38 -14.94 -25.18 -11.84
N ILE A 39 -14.38 -25.85 -10.82
CA ILE A 39 -14.29 -25.31 -9.45
C ILE A 39 -13.66 -23.90 -9.40
N MET A 40 -12.81 -23.56 -10.37
CA MET A 40 -12.16 -22.25 -10.49
C MET A 40 -13.10 -21.14 -10.99
N GLU A 41 -14.20 -21.52 -11.65
CA GLU A 41 -15.19 -20.61 -12.26
C GLU A 41 -16.48 -20.53 -11.42
N MET A 42 -16.64 -21.43 -10.46
CA MET A 42 -17.83 -21.47 -9.61
C MET A 42 -17.97 -20.18 -8.80
N SER A 43 -19.19 -19.63 -8.80
CA SER A 43 -19.50 -18.50 -7.94
C SER A 43 -19.36 -18.90 -6.47
N HIS A 44 -18.64 -18.10 -5.70
CA HIS A 44 -18.54 -18.25 -4.25
C HIS A 44 -19.89 -18.15 -3.52
N ARG A 45 -20.95 -17.70 -4.20
CA ARG A 45 -22.32 -17.62 -3.68
C ARG A 45 -23.18 -18.83 -4.06
N SER A 46 -22.70 -19.73 -4.92
CA SER A 46 -23.42 -20.93 -5.33
C SER A 46 -23.59 -21.90 -4.16
N ALA A 47 -24.69 -22.67 -4.17
CA ALA A 47 -24.95 -23.66 -3.12
C ALA A 47 -23.85 -24.72 -3.06
N ASP A 48 -23.35 -25.15 -4.22
CA ASP A 48 -22.28 -26.14 -4.33
C ASP A 48 -20.95 -25.64 -3.73
N PHE A 49 -20.55 -24.39 -4.02
CA PHE A 49 -19.34 -23.82 -3.44
C PHE A 49 -19.49 -23.61 -1.92
N GLN A 50 -20.66 -23.17 -1.46
CA GLN A 50 -20.94 -23.06 -0.02
C GLN A 50 -20.89 -24.44 0.67
N ALA A 51 -21.42 -25.48 0.03
CA ALA A 51 -21.33 -26.85 0.55
C ALA A 51 -19.87 -27.33 0.64
N LEU A 52 -19.04 -27.06 -0.38
CA LEU A 52 -17.61 -27.35 -0.35
C LEU A 52 -16.89 -26.66 0.82
N VAL A 53 -17.10 -25.35 0.99
CA VAL A 53 -16.47 -24.57 2.07
C VAL A 53 -16.95 -25.06 3.43
N ASN A 54 -18.24 -25.32 3.61
CA ASN A 54 -18.80 -25.82 4.85
C ASN A 54 -18.26 -27.22 5.20
N ALA A 55 -18.16 -28.12 4.22
CA ALA A 55 -17.54 -29.43 4.40
C ALA A 55 -16.07 -29.29 4.86
N ALA A 56 -15.30 -28.36 4.27
CA ALA A 56 -13.94 -28.08 4.70
C ALA A 56 -13.88 -27.53 6.14
N LYS A 57 -14.78 -26.61 6.52
CA LYS A 57 -14.89 -26.11 7.90
C LYS A 57 -15.22 -27.23 8.87
N ASP A 58 -16.15 -28.11 8.53
CA ASP A 58 -16.56 -29.24 9.36
C ASP A 58 -15.41 -30.23 9.58
N GLN A 59 -14.58 -30.48 8.57
CA GLN A 59 -13.37 -31.30 8.74
C GLN A 59 -12.37 -30.64 9.70
N VAL A 60 -12.10 -29.34 9.56
CA VAL A 60 -11.21 -28.62 10.50
C VAL A 60 -11.79 -28.68 11.93
N LYS A 61 -13.10 -28.44 12.06
CA LYS A 61 -13.81 -28.48 13.33
C LYS A 61 -13.70 -29.85 14.01
N LYS A 62 -13.90 -30.92 13.24
CA LYS A 62 -13.78 -32.30 13.72
C LYS A 62 -12.34 -32.65 14.10
N LEU A 63 -11.36 -32.36 13.24
CA LEU A 63 -9.97 -32.78 13.42
C LEU A 63 -9.25 -32.02 14.55
N MET A 64 -9.63 -30.77 14.80
CA MET A 64 -9.03 -29.94 15.85
C MET A 64 -9.94 -29.73 17.06
N CYS A 65 -11.06 -30.46 17.13
CA CYS A 65 -12.07 -30.32 18.20
C CYS A 65 -12.48 -28.85 18.44
N VAL A 66 -12.72 -28.09 17.37
CA VAL A 66 -13.02 -26.66 17.45
C VAL A 66 -14.40 -26.44 18.09
N PRO A 67 -14.51 -25.67 19.18
CA PRO A 67 -15.79 -25.41 19.84
C PRO A 67 -16.76 -24.56 18.99
N ASP A 68 -18.07 -24.64 19.27
CA ASP A 68 -19.12 -23.95 18.50
C ASP A 68 -19.06 -22.41 18.58
N ASN A 69 -18.43 -21.86 19.62
CA ASN A 69 -18.22 -20.43 19.78
C ASN A 69 -17.06 -19.88 18.94
N TYR A 70 -16.55 -20.64 17.97
CA TYR A 70 -15.53 -20.21 17.01
C TYR A 70 -16.08 -20.15 15.59
N GLU A 71 -15.45 -19.31 14.78
CA GLU A 71 -15.62 -19.25 13.33
C GLU A 71 -14.34 -19.71 12.65
N ILE A 72 -14.48 -20.45 11.54
CA ILE A 72 -13.35 -20.93 10.73
C ILE A 72 -13.38 -20.17 9.41
N VAL A 73 -12.28 -19.50 9.07
CA VAL A 73 -12.15 -18.70 7.85
C VAL A 73 -10.95 -19.20 7.06
N PHE A 74 -11.17 -19.38 5.75
CA PHE A 74 -10.09 -19.64 4.80
C PHE A 74 -9.69 -18.32 4.14
N MET A 75 -8.42 -17.96 4.25
CA MET A 75 -7.86 -16.71 3.76
C MET A 75 -6.69 -16.96 2.80
N GLN A 76 -6.24 -15.90 2.13
CA GLN A 76 -5.03 -15.90 1.30
C GLN A 76 -3.90 -15.14 2.01
N GLY A 77 -2.70 -15.17 1.45
CA GLY A 77 -1.55 -14.38 1.93
C GLY A 77 -0.64 -15.11 2.93
N GLY A 78 -0.85 -16.41 3.12
CA GLY A 78 -0.07 -17.24 4.04
C GLY A 78 -0.24 -16.85 5.51
N GLY A 79 0.48 -17.53 6.41
CA GLY A 79 0.48 -17.19 7.84
C GLY A 79 1.00 -15.77 8.11
N SER A 80 1.91 -15.26 7.26
CA SER A 80 2.50 -13.93 7.40
C SER A 80 1.51 -12.78 7.29
N ALA A 81 0.41 -12.92 6.51
CA ALA A 81 -0.62 -11.89 6.45
C ALA A 81 -1.30 -11.66 7.81
N GLN A 82 -1.31 -12.69 8.68
CA GLN A 82 -1.89 -12.58 10.02
C GLN A 82 -1.06 -11.69 10.95
N PHE A 83 0.23 -11.49 10.67
CA PHE A 83 1.11 -10.63 11.48
C PHE A 83 0.62 -9.18 11.56
N ALA A 84 0.01 -8.68 10.47
CA ALA A 84 -0.67 -7.39 10.43
C ALA A 84 -2.17 -7.51 10.75
N ALA A 85 -2.84 -8.56 10.26
CA ALA A 85 -4.29 -8.69 10.42
C ALA A 85 -4.72 -8.81 11.90
N ILE A 86 -3.98 -9.56 12.73
CA ILE A 86 -4.31 -9.74 14.14
C ILE A 86 -4.31 -8.41 14.91
N PRO A 87 -3.20 -7.63 14.97
CA PRO A 87 -3.20 -6.37 15.71
C PRO A 87 -4.25 -5.38 15.17
N LEU A 88 -4.50 -5.36 13.86
CA LEU A 88 -5.52 -4.52 13.25
C LEU A 88 -6.96 -4.93 13.65
N ASN A 89 -7.22 -6.21 13.91
CA ASN A 89 -8.58 -6.69 14.17
C ASN A 89 -8.95 -6.80 15.64
N ILE A 90 -8.00 -7.10 16.53
CA ILE A 90 -8.33 -7.42 17.93
C ILE A 90 -7.62 -6.56 18.99
N ALA A 91 -6.64 -5.74 18.61
CA ALA A 91 -5.97 -4.88 19.57
C ALA A 91 -6.88 -3.72 20.01
N LYS A 92 -7.00 -3.51 21.32
CA LYS A 92 -7.84 -2.47 21.91
C LYS A 92 -6.98 -1.40 22.55
N SER A 93 -7.17 -0.16 22.13
CA SER A 93 -6.60 1.01 22.82
C SER A 93 -7.27 1.20 24.18
N ILE A 94 -6.47 1.49 25.22
CA ILE A 94 -6.97 1.82 26.56
C ILE A 94 -6.77 3.33 26.76
N ASN A 95 -7.84 4.06 27.10
CA ASN A 95 -7.80 5.50 27.40
C ASN A 95 -7.13 6.37 26.31
N GLY A 96 -7.25 5.99 25.04
CA GLY A 96 -6.64 6.71 23.91
C GLY A 96 -5.16 6.40 23.66
N ASN A 97 -4.52 5.58 24.50
CA ASN A 97 -3.15 5.12 24.30
C ASN A 97 -3.09 3.98 23.28
N LYS A 98 -1.92 3.82 22.63
CA LYS A 98 -1.65 2.72 21.72
C LYS A 98 -1.89 1.39 22.43
N ALA A 99 -2.60 0.46 21.79
CA ALA A 99 -2.85 -0.86 22.37
C ALA A 99 -1.53 -1.59 22.64
N ILE A 100 -1.40 -2.27 23.77
CA ILE A 100 -0.23 -3.10 24.09
C ILE A 100 -0.52 -4.55 23.67
N ALA A 101 0.47 -5.25 23.14
CA ALA A 101 0.40 -6.68 22.85
C ALA A 101 1.67 -7.41 23.32
N ASN A 102 1.48 -8.54 24.00
CA ASN A 102 2.58 -9.38 24.46
C ASN A 102 3.05 -10.31 23.34
N TYR A 103 4.34 -10.35 23.07
CA TYR A 103 4.94 -11.27 22.10
C TYR A 103 6.03 -12.12 22.76
N LEU A 104 5.83 -13.43 22.78
CA LEU A 104 6.89 -14.39 23.09
C LEU A 104 7.72 -14.66 21.83
N VAL A 105 8.93 -14.11 21.79
CA VAL A 105 9.84 -14.21 20.63
C VAL A 105 10.89 -15.28 20.87
N THR A 106 10.65 -16.46 20.31
CA THR A 106 11.52 -17.65 20.43
C THR A 106 12.15 -18.06 19.10
N GLY A 107 11.94 -17.31 18.02
CA GLY A 107 12.54 -17.60 16.72
C GLY A 107 12.19 -16.59 15.63
N THR A 108 12.47 -16.97 14.37
CA THR A 108 12.32 -16.10 13.19
C THR A 108 10.88 -15.68 12.95
N TRP A 109 9.92 -16.59 13.14
CA TRP A 109 8.52 -16.29 12.81
C TRP A 109 7.86 -15.38 13.85
N SER A 110 8.05 -15.67 15.13
CA SER A 110 7.59 -14.79 16.21
C SER A 110 8.30 -13.45 16.20
N GLN A 111 9.59 -13.39 15.83
CA GLN A 111 10.31 -12.14 15.65
C GLN A 111 9.72 -11.28 14.52
N LYS A 112 9.44 -11.88 13.35
CA LYS A 112 8.81 -11.18 12.22
C LYS A 112 7.40 -10.71 12.56
N ALA A 113 6.61 -11.53 13.24
CA ALA A 113 5.28 -11.16 13.70
C ALA A 113 5.34 -9.95 14.66
N ALA A 114 6.26 -9.95 15.61
CA ALA A 114 6.48 -8.83 16.52
C ALA A 114 6.94 -7.56 15.79
N GLN A 115 7.85 -7.68 14.80
CA GLN A 115 8.30 -6.54 13.99
C GLN A 115 7.16 -5.92 13.18
N GLU A 116 6.30 -6.74 12.57
CA GLU A 116 5.15 -6.25 11.82
C GLU A 116 4.13 -5.58 12.74
N ALA A 117 3.85 -6.19 13.90
CA ALA A 117 2.89 -5.69 14.87
C ALA A 117 3.27 -4.31 15.44
N LYS A 118 4.57 -3.99 15.57
CA LYS A 118 5.05 -2.67 16.04
C LYS A 118 4.49 -1.49 15.24
N LYS A 119 4.14 -1.72 13.97
CA LYS A 119 3.51 -0.69 13.12
C LYS A 119 2.12 -0.28 13.63
N TYR A 120 1.44 -1.15 14.37
CA TYR A 120 0.03 -0.98 14.75
C TYR A 120 -0.18 -0.89 16.27
N VAL A 121 0.62 -1.62 17.05
CA VAL A 121 0.50 -1.73 18.51
C VAL A 121 1.83 -1.45 19.21
N GLU A 122 1.79 -1.18 20.50
CA GLU A 122 2.98 -1.23 21.35
C GLU A 122 3.28 -2.70 21.65
N VAL A 123 4.45 -3.17 21.20
CA VAL A 123 4.84 -4.57 21.37
C VAL A 123 5.67 -4.70 22.63
N ASN A 124 5.13 -5.38 23.64
CA ASN A 124 5.88 -5.83 24.80
C ASN A 124 6.55 -7.18 24.48
N LEU A 125 7.88 -7.20 24.47
CA LEU A 125 8.64 -8.43 24.35
C LEU A 125 8.64 -9.12 25.72
N VAL A 126 8.01 -10.29 25.79
CA VAL A 126 7.82 -11.03 27.05
C VAL A 126 9.15 -11.55 27.59
N THR A 127 10.11 -11.78 26.71
CA THR A 127 11.47 -12.20 27.03
C THR A 127 12.47 -11.18 26.49
N PRO A 128 13.65 -11.01 27.13
CA PRO A 128 14.69 -10.14 26.61
C PRO A 128 15.09 -10.49 25.17
N ALA A 129 15.46 -9.46 24.40
CA ALA A 129 15.93 -9.66 23.03
C ALA A 129 17.21 -10.52 23.04
N THR A 130 17.25 -11.54 22.18
CA THR A 130 18.40 -12.42 21.99
C THR A 130 18.91 -12.36 20.54
N LYS A 131 20.20 -12.61 20.36
CA LYS A 131 20.82 -12.80 19.03
C LYS A 131 20.73 -14.24 18.53
N GLN A 132 20.49 -15.20 19.43
CA GLN A 132 20.43 -16.62 19.14
C GLN A 132 19.23 -17.25 19.84
N PHE A 133 18.47 -18.06 19.10
CA PHE A 133 17.31 -18.77 19.61
C PHE A 133 17.68 -20.24 19.85
N LEU A 134 17.70 -20.67 21.10
CA LEU A 134 18.14 -22.02 21.50
C LEU A 134 17.06 -22.80 22.27
N ASN A 135 16.21 -22.10 23.01
CA ASN A 135 15.18 -22.68 23.86
C ASN A 135 14.05 -21.68 24.12
N VAL A 136 12.98 -22.17 24.74
CA VAL A 136 11.93 -21.34 25.33
C VAL A 136 12.37 -20.95 26.73
N PRO A 137 12.50 -19.65 27.07
CA PRO A 137 12.83 -19.23 28.43
C PRO A 137 11.77 -19.69 29.44
N ASP A 138 12.19 -19.93 30.68
CA ASP A 138 11.30 -20.34 31.77
C ASP A 138 10.17 -19.32 31.97
N ALA A 139 8.93 -19.79 32.09
CA ALA A 139 7.75 -18.93 32.18
C ALA A 139 7.74 -18.01 33.40
N SER A 140 8.43 -18.38 34.49
CA SER A 140 8.58 -17.52 35.67
C SER A 140 9.40 -16.25 35.39
N THR A 141 10.16 -16.23 34.30
CA THR A 141 10.98 -15.08 33.88
C THR A 141 10.26 -14.14 32.90
N TRP A 142 9.04 -14.49 32.49
CA TRP A 142 8.29 -13.77 31.47
C TRP A 142 7.74 -12.44 32.01
N ASN A 143 8.13 -11.34 31.38
CA ASN A 143 7.60 -10.00 31.68
C ASN A 143 6.30 -9.78 30.89
N ILE A 144 5.18 -10.26 31.42
CA ILE A 144 3.86 -10.16 30.77
C ILE A 144 3.20 -8.84 31.18
N ALA A 145 2.90 -7.98 30.21
CA ALA A 145 2.10 -6.77 30.46
C ALA A 145 0.64 -7.17 30.77
N PRO A 146 0.09 -6.82 31.95
CA PRO A 146 -1.22 -7.30 32.40
C PRO A 146 -2.40 -6.67 31.64
N ASP A 147 -2.19 -5.50 31.02
CA ASP A 147 -3.18 -4.73 30.25
C ASP A 147 -3.06 -4.95 28.73
N ALA A 148 -2.23 -5.92 28.30
CA ALA A 148 -2.10 -6.26 26.90
C ALA A 148 -3.40 -6.81 26.31
N SER A 149 -3.71 -6.40 25.08
CA SER A 149 -4.90 -6.86 24.34
C SER A 149 -4.87 -8.35 24.03
N TYR A 150 -3.68 -8.90 23.80
CA TYR A 150 -3.48 -10.33 23.54
C TYR A 150 -2.02 -10.74 23.81
N PHE A 151 -1.81 -12.05 23.89
CA PHE A 151 -0.49 -12.68 23.96
C PHE A 151 -0.29 -13.55 22.71
N TYR A 152 0.79 -13.29 21.97
CA TYR A 152 1.14 -13.98 20.75
C TYR A 152 2.34 -14.90 20.95
N TYR A 153 2.28 -16.10 20.38
CA TYR A 153 3.43 -16.98 20.23
C TYR A 153 3.38 -17.79 18.93
N CYS A 154 4.55 -18.22 18.46
CA CYS A 154 4.67 -19.23 17.41
C CYS A 154 4.83 -20.59 18.08
N ALA A 155 3.89 -21.51 17.86
CA ALA A 155 3.89 -22.79 18.55
C ALA A 155 5.02 -23.71 18.09
N ASN A 156 5.57 -23.52 16.89
CA ASN A 156 6.73 -24.27 16.40
C ASN A 156 7.58 -23.46 15.41
N GLU A 157 8.72 -22.96 15.90
CA GLU A 157 9.70 -22.18 15.18
C GLU A 157 10.58 -23.05 14.29
N THR A 158 10.11 -23.33 13.07
CA THR A 158 10.77 -24.29 12.16
C THR A 158 12.20 -23.95 11.78
N VAL A 159 12.59 -22.67 11.79
CA VAL A 159 13.95 -22.25 11.44
C VAL A 159 14.95 -22.68 12.53
N HIS A 160 14.51 -22.70 13.78
CA HIS A 160 15.38 -22.97 14.93
C HIS A 160 15.06 -24.30 15.62
N GLY A 161 13.99 -25.00 15.22
CA GLY A 161 13.59 -26.28 15.80
C GLY A 161 13.05 -26.17 17.22
N ILE A 162 12.37 -25.05 17.56
CA ILE A 162 11.82 -24.80 18.90
C ILE A 162 10.30 -24.97 18.86
N GLU A 163 9.79 -26.00 19.51
CA GLU A 163 8.35 -26.24 19.69
C GLU A 163 7.90 -25.92 21.12
N ILE A 164 6.73 -25.29 21.24
CA ILE A 164 6.04 -24.97 22.49
C ILE A 164 4.80 -25.88 22.58
N PRO A 165 4.86 -26.99 23.35
CA PRO A 165 3.73 -27.91 23.49
C PRO A 165 2.53 -27.25 24.18
N ASP A 166 2.81 -26.58 25.30
CA ASP A 166 1.84 -25.92 26.17
C ASP A 166 2.37 -24.54 26.58
N ILE A 167 1.52 -23.52 26.48
CA ILE A 167 1.85 -22.15 26.86
C ILE A 167 1.37 -21.86 28.28
N GLN A 168 2.23 -21.22 29.09
CA GLN A 168 1.94 -20.89 30.49
C GLN A 168 1.68 -19.39 30.64
N VAL A 169 0.44 -18.97 30.42
CA VAL A 169 0.01 -17.57 30.56
C VAL A 169 -1.06 -17.42 31.64
N PRO A 170 -1.23 -16.23 32.24
CA PRO A 170 -2.31 -15.95 33.18
C PRO A 170 -3.69 -16.26 32.61
N GLU A 171 -4.61 -16.71 33.47
CA GLU A 171 -6.00 -16.95 33.11
C GLU A 171 -6.68 -15.67 32.59
N GLY A 172 -7.59 -15.82 31.61
CA GLY A 172 -8.26 -14.69 30.97
C GLY A 172 -7.45 -14.01 29.85
N THR A 173 -6.18 -14.38 29.66
CA THR A 173 -5.35 -13.88 28.56
C THR A 173 -5.94 -14.28 27.21
N THR A 174 -6.14 -13.33 26.29
CA THR A 174 -6.49 -13.65 24.90
C THR A 174 -5.25 -14.17 24.18
N LEU A 175 -5.18 -15.49 23.96
CA LEU A 175 -4.05 -16.13 23.30
C LEU A 175 -4.20 -16.14 21.77
N VAL A 176 -3.09 -15.88 21.08
CA VAL A 176 -2.96 -15.99 19.62
C VAL A 176 -1.79 -16.91 19.28
N ALA A 177 -2.06 -17.97 18.52
CA ALA A 177 -1.08 -18.97 18.16
C ALA A 177 -0.89 -19.11 16.65
N ASP A 178 0.36 -18.98 16.19
CA ASP A 178 0.78 -19.49 14.89
C ASP A 178 1.13 -20.97 15.03
N VAL A 179 0.29 -21.83 14.45
CA VAL A 179 0.47 -23.29 14.45
C VAL A 179 0.82 -23.82 13.06
N SER A 180 1.32 -22.97 12.15
CA SER A 180 1.51 -23.33 10.74
C SER A 180 2.28 -24.63 10.52
N SER A 181 3.31 -24.90 11.32
CA SER A 181 4.20 -26.06 11.16
C SER A 181 3.81 -27.31 11.94
N ASN A 182 2.92 -27.19 12.92
CA ASN A 182 2.45 -28.31 13.74
C ASN A 182 0.93 -28.46 13.75
N ILE A 183 0.22 -27.76 12.86
CA ILE A 183 -1.21 -27.93 12.69
C ILE A 183 -1.51 -29.38 12.31
N MET A 184 -2.44 -30.00 13.06
CA MET A 184 -2.90 -31.38 12.89
C MET A 184 -1.81 -32.48 12.94
N THR A 185 -0.58 -32.18 13.38
CA THR A 185 0.43 -33.22 13.64
C THR A 185 0.34 -33.78 15.07
N ARG A 186 -0.39 -33.07 15.94
CA ARG A 186 -0.64 -33.42 17.34
C ARG A 186 -1.98 -32.86 17.80
N ASN A 187 -2.44 -33.33 18.96
CA ASN A 187 -3.57 -32.70 19.64
C ASN A 187 -3.21 -31.27 20.05
N PHE A 188 -4.11 -30.32 19.78
CA PHE A 188 -3.95 -28.91 20.10
C PHE A 188 -5.29 -28.38 20.62
N ASP A 189 -5.29 -27.87 21.86
CA ASP A 189 -6.52 -27.38 22.48
C ASP A 189 -6.84 -25.94 22.02
N VAL A 190 -7.74 -25.86 21.03
CA VAL A 190 -8.22 -24.59 20.47
C VAL A 190 -8.99 -23.76 21.49
N SER A 191 -9.64 -24.38 22.48
CA SER A 191 -10.52 -23.69 23.43
C SER A 191 -9.76 -22.71 24.35
N LYS A 192 -8.45 -22.91 24.54
CA LYS A 192 -7.56 -22.01 25.27
C LYS A 192 -7.25 -20.72 24.51
N HIS A 193 -7.53 -20.67 23.20
CA HIS A 193 -7.06 -19.62 22.30
C HIS A 193 -8.18 -18.68 21.85
N GLY A 194 -7.85 -17.41 21.68
CA GLY A 194 -8.72 -16.46 20.98
C GLY A 194 -8.62 -16.61 19.47
N ILE A 195 -7.39 -16.76 18.95
CA ILE A 195 -7.11 -16.98 17.53
C ILE A 195 -6.07 -18.07 17.37
N VAL A 196 -6.32 -19.01 16.47
CA VAL A 196 -5.36 -20.02 16.02
C VAL A 196 -5.29 -19.94 14.50
N TYR A 197 -4.10 -19.83 13.92
CA TYR A 197 -3.98 -19.82 12.46
C TYR A 197 -2.80 -20.65 11.95
N ALA A 198 -2.92 -21.05 10.69
CA ALA A 198 -1.89 -21.81 9.99
C ALA A 198 -1.91 -21.55 8.49
N GLY A 199 -0.73 -21.36 7.90
CA GLY A 199 -0.56 -21.57 6.46
C GLY A 199 -0.74 -23.05 6.11
N ALA A 200 -1.66 -23.36 5.19
CA ALA A 200 -2.01 -24.74 4.83
C ALA A 200 -0.83 -25.50 4.20
N GLN A 201 0.13 -24.79 3.59
CA GLN A 201 1.21 -25.41 2.83
C GLN A 201 2.03 -26.42 3.63
N LYS A 202 2.18 -26.29 4.95
CA LYS A 202 3.11 -27.20 5.65
C LYS A 202 2.52 -28.59 5.87
N ASN A 203 1.30 -28.68 6.40
CA ASN A 203 0.72 -29.96 6.82
C ASN A 203 -0.64 -30.26 6.21
N LEU A 204 -1.35 -29.26 5.65
CA LEU A 204 -2.75 -29.42 5.22
C LEU A 204 -2.95 -29.49 3.71
N GLY A 205 -2.03 -28.93 2.92
CA GLY A 205 -2.18 -28.96 1.47
C GLY A 205 -1.30 -27.97 0.72
N ILE A 206 -1.91 -27.32 -0.27
CA ILE A 206 -1.20 -26.45 -1.22
C ILE A 206 -0.92 -25.06 -0.64
N PRO A 207 0.11 -24.35 -1.13
CA PRO A 207 0.36 -22.97 -0.77
C PRO A 207 -0.76 -22.03 -1.24
N GLY A 208 -0.89 -20.91 -0.53
CA GLY A 208 -1.90 -19.88 -0.80
C GLY A 208 -2.99 -19.84 0.26
N VAL A 209 -3.45 -21.00 0.74
CA VAL A 209 -4.53 -21.06 1.73
C VAL A 209 -3.99 -20.88 3.15
N THR A 210 -4.67 -20.05 3.94
CA THR A 210 -4.47 -19.89 5.38
C THR A 210 -5.76 -20.26 6.09
N VAL A 211 -5.68 -21.15 7.07
CA VAL A 211 -6.80 -21.47 7.96
C VAL A 211 -6.70 -20.56 9.18
N VAL A 212 -7.78 -19.86 9.51
CA VAL A 212 -7.87 -19.01 10.71
C VAL A 212 -9.09 -19.43 11.51
N ILE A 213 -8.88 -19.81 12.77
CA ILE A 213 -9.91 -20.21 13.72
C ILE A 213 -10.02 -19.10 14.76
N ILE A 214 -11.17 -18.43 14.82
CA ILE A 214 -11.35 -17.19 15.59
C ILE A 214 -12.51 -17.36 16.56
N ARG A 215 -12.30 -17.04 17.84
CA ARG A 215 -13.36 -17.01 18.84
C ARG A 215 -14.34 -15.88 18.51
N LYS A 216 -15.65 -16.18 18.45
CA LYS A 216 -16.68 -15.28 17.91
C LYS A 216 -16.80 -13.94 18.65
N ASP A 217 -16.45 -13.89 19.94
CA ASP A 217 -16.41 -12.64 20.72
C ASP A 217 -15.33 -11.65 20.26
N LEU A 218 -14.33 -12.09 19.50
CA LEU A 218 -13.27 -11.23 18.96
C LEU A 218 -13.66 -10.60 17.61
N ILE A 219 -14.72 -11.09 16.96
CA ILE A 219 -15.17 -10.63 15.64
C ILE A 219 -15.92 -9.30 15.77
N GLY A 220 -15.79 -8.43 14.76
CA GLY A 220 -16.48 -7.14 14.71
C GLY A 220 -15.82 -6.01 15.50
N LYS A 221 -14.60 -6.23 16.03
CA LYS A 221 -13.87 -5.29 16.89
C LYS A 221 -12.68 -4.62 16.19
N ALA A 222 -12.65 -4.64 14.85
CA ALA A 222 -11.52 -4.15 14.06
C ALA A 222 -11.26 -2.65 14.27
N HIS A 223 -9.97 -2.31 14.40
CA HIS A 223 -9.48 -0.94 14.53
C HIS A 223 -9.95 -0.06 13.36
N GLN A 224 -10.12 1.24 13.59
CA GLN A 224 -10.60 2.16 12.55
C GLN A 224 -9.64 2.30 11.36
N SER A 225 -8.34 2.11 11.60
CA SER A 225 -7.32 2.13 10.54
C SER A 225 -7.22 0.84 9.74
N THR A 226 -7.93 -0.22 10.13
CA THR A 226 -7.95 -1.48 9.39
C THR A 226 -8.55 -1.22 8.01
N PRO A 227 -7.84 -1.51 6.91
CA PRO A 227 -8.38 -1.31 5.58
C PRO A 227 -9.67 -2.14 5.41
N ARG A 228 -10.83 -1.48 5.38
CA ARG A 228 -12.15 -2.14 5.26
C ARG A 228 -12.60 -2.36 3.81
N GLY A 229 -11.72 -2.10 2.82
CA GLY A 229 -12.05 -2.17 1.39
C GLY A 229 -11.28 -3.26 0.66
N SER A 230 -11.97 -4.06 -0.13
CA SER A 230 -11.36 -4.82 -1.22
C SER A 230 -11.13 -3.89 -2.41
N VAL A 231 -10.01 -4.06 -3.12
CA VAL A 231 -9.71 -3.34 -4.37
C VAL A 231 -9.88 -4.32 -5.53
N ILE A 232 -10.76 -3.97 -6.47
CA ILE A 232 -10.89 -4.69 -7.73
C ILE A 232 -10.04 -3.92 -8.75
N CYS A 233 -8.92 -4.50 -9.16
CA CYS A 233 -8.06 -3.94 -10.20
C CYS A 233 -8.55 -4.37 -11.58
N MET A 234 -8.73 -3.41 -12.48
CA MET A 234 -9.03 -3.65 -13.89
C MET A 234 -7.94 -3.00 -14.74
N ASP A 235 -7.40 -3.76 -15.69
CA ASP A 235 -6.45 -3.25 -16.67
C ASP A 235 -7.06 -3.25 -18.08
N SER A 236 -6.70 -2.25 -18.87
CA SER A 236 -7.21 -2.07 -20.24
C SER A 236 -6.77 -3.18 -21.21
N GLN A 237 -5.63 -3.85 -20.96
CA GLN A 237 -5.08 -4.87 -21.87
C GLN A 237 -5.67 -6.26 -21.61
N SER A 238 -6.26 -6.49 -20.45
CA SER A 238 -6.80 -7.80 -20.03
C SER A 238 -8.32 -7.81 -19.85
N SER A 239 -9.00 -6.70 -20.16
CA SER A 239 -10.45 -6.54 -20.00
C SER A 239 -11.19 -6.46 -21.33
N SER A 240 -12.52 -6.37 -21.27
CA SER A 240 -13.40 -6.24 -22.45
C SER A 240 -13.16 -4.97 -23.28
N VAL A 241 -12.35 -4.02 -22.79
CA VAL A 241 -11.82 -2.91 -23.59
C VAL A 241 -11.14 -3.41 -24.88
N VAL A 242 -10.41 -4.53 -24.83
CA VAL A 242 -9.78 -5.12 -26.04
C VAL A 242 -10.80 -5.66 -27.05
N LYS A 243 -12.03 -5.91 -26.60
CA LYS A 243 -13.17 -6.35 -27.42
C LYS A 243 -14.00 -5.17 -27.94
N GLY A 244 -13.57 -3.93 -27.66
CA GLY A 244 -14.25 -2.71 -28.09
C GLY A 244 -15.27 -2.13 -27.11
N GLU A 245 -15.27 -2.57 -25.85
CA GLU A 245 -16.11 -1.97 -24.80
C GLU A 245 -15.74 -0.49 -24.58
N SER A 246 -16.75 0.38 -24.46
CA SER A 246 -16.56 1.82 -24.23
C SER A 246 -16.09 2.12 -22.80
N LEU A 247 -15.50 3.31 -22.60
CA LEU A 247 -15.16 3.79 -21.25
C LEU A 247 -16.43 3.90 -20.40
N GLU A 248 -17.51 4.41 -20.98
CA GLU A 248 -18.78 4.65 -20.31
C GLU A 248 -19.40 3.33 -19.83
N ASP A 249 -19.42 2.29 -20.68
CA ASP A 249 -19.92 0.95 -20.31
C ASP A 249 -19.07 0.30 -19.22
N THR A 250 -17.74 0.44 -19.32
CA THR A 250 -16.80 -0.02 -18.30
C THR A 250 -17.08 0.65 -16.95
N VAL A 251 -17.22 1.97 -16.94
CA VAL A 251 -17.48 2.75 -15.73
C VAL A 251 -18.83 2.38 -15.13
N MET A 252 -19.88 2.27 -15.95
CA MET A 252 -21.19 1.82 -15.50
C MET A 252 -21.12 0.43 -14.87
N THR A 253 -20.46 -0.52 -15.53
CA THR A 253 -20.29 -1.90 -15.02
C THR A 253 -19.53 -1.93 -13.69
N MET A 254 -18.37 -1.28 -13.63
CA MET A 254 -17.54 -1.27 -12.42
C MET A 254 -18.22 -0.54 -11.25
N SER A 255 -18.99 0.53 -11.52
CA SER A 255 -19.76 1.24 -10.50
C SER A 255 -20.83 0.38 -9.82
N ARG A 256 -21.27 -0.72 -10.46
CA ARG A 256 -22.19 -1.71 -9.84
C ARG A 256 -21.49 -2.65 -8.87
N TYR A 257 -20.18 -2.86 -9.04
CA TYR A 257 -19.39 -3.78 -8.22
C TYR A 257 -18.66 -3.08 -7.06
N THR A 258 -18.46 -1.76 -7.15
CA THR A 258 -17.64 -1.01 -6.19
C THR A 258 -18.41 0.13 -5.54
N HIS A 259 -17.85 0.66 -4.44
CA HIS A 259 -18.37 1.86 -3.76
C HIS A 259 -17.75 3.15 -4.28
N LEU A 260 -16.59 3.06 -4.93
CA LEU A 260 -15.80 4.17 -5.46
C LEU A 260 -14.96 3.66 -6.62
N LEU A 261 -14.70 4.54 -7.60
CA LEU A 261 -13.85 4.26 -8.75
C LEU A 261 -12.61 5.16 -8.69
N VAL A 262 -11.44 4.58 -8.97
CA VAL A 262 -10.21 5.34 -9.26
C VAL A 262 -9.88 5.13 -10.72
N LEU A 263 -9.96 6.20 -11.52
CA LEU A 263 -9.82 6.13 -12.96
C LEU A 263 -8.52 6.77 -13.43
N ARG A 264 -7.78 6.06 -14.29
CA ARG A 264 -6.65 6.59 -15.04
C ARG A 264 -6.83 6.23 -16.50
N HIS A 265 -6.82 7.23 -17.38
CA HIS A 265 -7.13 7.03 -18.80
C HIS A 265 -6.28 7.98 -19.68
N PRO A 266 -5.85 7.58 -20.89
CA PRO A 266 -4.96 8.40 -21.72
C PRO A 266 -5.62 9.63 -22.37
N GLU A 267 -6.94 9.64 -22.47
CA GLU A 267 -7.70 10.74 -23.07
C GLU A 267 -8.04 11.83 -22.04
N VAL A 268 -7.82 13.09 -22.41
CA VAL A 268 -8.18 14.27 -21.61
C VAL A 268 -9.71 14.38 -21.52
N GLY A 269 -10.23 14.68 -20.33
CA GLY A 269 -11.68 14.79 -20.10
C GLY A 269 -12.39 13.46 -19.85
N SER A 270 -11.66 12.33 -19.91
CA SER A 270 -12.21 11.00 -19.60
C SER A 270 -12.80 10.90 -18.19
N ALA A 271 -12.19 11.55 -17.19
CA ALA A 271 -12.73 11.62 -15.84
C ALA A 271 -14.08 12.36 -15.79
N GLU A 272 -14.26 13.43 -16.55
CA GLU A 272 -15.53 14.16 -16.63
C GLU A 272 -16.61 13.31 -17.32
N ARG A 273 -16.26 12.56 -18.37
CA ARG A 273 -17.19 11.62 -18.99
C ARG A 273 -17.60 10.50 -18.04
N ALA A 274 -16.66 9.93 -17.30
CA ALA A 274 -16.92 8.89 -16.32
C ALA A 274 -17.90 9.35 -15.22
N VAL A 275 -17.74 10.58 -14.72
CA VAL A 275 -18.65 11.15 -13.70
C VAL A 275 -20.08 11.31 -14.22
N LYS A 276 -20.28 11.57 -15.52
CA LYS A 276 -21.63 11.71 -16.10
C LYS A 276 -22.43 10.41 -16.11
N VAL A 277 -21.75 9.26 -16.07
CA VAL A 277 -22.38 7.93 -16.18
C VAL A 277 -22.23 7.07 -14.92
N SER A 278 -21.34 7.46 -13.99
CA SER A 278 -21.13 6.74 -12.73
C SER A 278 -22.13 7.16 -11.66
N GLU A 279 -22.77 6.19 -11.02
CA GLU A 279 -23.58 6.40 -9.80
C GLU A 279 -22.73 6.45 -8.52
N LYS A 280 -21.41 6.20 -8.63
CA LYS A 280 -20.45 6.17 -7.52
C LYS A 280 -19.40 7.28 -7.65
N PRO A 281 -18.79 7.74 -6.56
CA PRO A 281 -17.68 8.70 -6.62
C PRO A 281 -16.55 8.20 -7.52
N VAL A 282 -16.00 9.12 -8.33
CA VAL A 282 -14.86 8.86 -9.24
C VAL A 282 -13.68 9.74 -8.83
N ILE A 283 -12.54 9.12 -8.56
CA ILE A 283 -11.26 9.80 -8.34
C ILE A 283 -10.46 9.80 -9.64
N ASN A 284 -10.11 10.97 -10.15
CA ASN A 284 -9.19 11.12 -11.27
C ASN A 284 -7.74 10.86 -10.83
N ALA A 285 -7.17 9.74 -11.25
CA ALA A 285 -5.76 9.37 -11.10
C ALA A 285 -4.91 9.70 -12.35
N GLY A 286 -5.44 10.51 -13.26
CA GLY A 286 -4.77 11.03 -14.44
C GLY A 286 -5.59 10.84 -15.72
N ASP A 287 -5.95 11.92 -16.39
CA ASP A 287 -6.63 11.92 -17.70
C ASP A 287 -5.72 12.53 -18.78
N GLY A 288 -4.90 11.69 -19.41
CA GLY A 288 -3.98 12.12 -20.47
C GLY A 288 -3.01 13.21 -20.01
N ALA A 289 -2.93 14.30 -20.77
CA ALA A 289 -2.18 15.52 -20.41
C ALA A 289 -3.04 16.55 -19.65
N GLY A 290 -4.18 16.14 -19.10
CA GLY A 290 -5.11 16.98 -18.35
C GLY A 290 -4.67 17.20 -16.91
N GLN A 291 -5.32 16.52 -15.96
CA GLN A 291 -5.13 16.76 -14.52
C GLN A 291 -4.75 15.50 -13.76
N HIS A 292 -4.10 15.70 -12.60
CA HIS A 292 -3.86 14.68 -11.60
C HIS A 292 -4.06 15.26 -10.18
N PRO A 293 -5.31 15.42 -9.73
CA PRO A 293 -5.62 16.15 -8.50
C PRO A 293 -5.03 15.52 -7.24
N THR A 294 -5.03 14.18 -7.14
CA THR A 294 -4.47 13.48 -5.98
C THR A 294 -2.95 13.62 -5.85
N GLN A 295 -2.25 13.81 -6.97
CA GLN A 295 -0.83 14.15 -6.97
C GLN A 295 -0.62 15.61 -6.52
N ALA A 296 -1.40 16.57 -7.02
CA ALA A 296 -1.27 17.96 -6.57
C ALA A 296 -1.53 18.11 -5.05
N LEU A 297 -2.50 17.36 -4.49
CA LEU A 297 -2.76 17.36 -3.05
C LEU A 297 -1.59 16.84 -2.22
N LEU A 298 -0.95 15.75 -2.66
CA LEU A 298 0.21 15.20 -1.94
C LEU A 298 1.46 16.07 -2.11
N ASP A 299 1.59 16.76 -3.24
CA ASP A 299 2.67 17.72 -3.49
C ASP A 299 2.57 18.90 -2.52
N ILE A 300 1.38 19.49 -2.39
CA ILE A 300 1.09 20.56 -1.43
C ILE A 300 1.28 20.11 0.02
N PHE A 301 0.83 18.89 0.35
CA PHE A 301 1.04 18.32 1.67
C PHE A 301 2.54 18.20 1.98
N THR A 302 3.34 17.76 1.00
CA THR A 302 4.79 17.63 1.16
C THR A 302 5.45 18.99 1.34
N ILE A 303 5.09 20.00 0.54
CA ILE A 303 5.60 21.38 0.70
C ILE A 303 5.28 21.89 2.12
N ARG A 304 4.04 21.73 2.57
CA ARG A 304 3.62 22.12 3.92
C ARG A 304 4.38 21.38 5.02
N ASN A 305 4.61 20.09 4.86
CA ASN A 305 5.31 19.27 5.85
C ASN A 305 6.80 19.62 5.94
N GLU A 306 7.43 19.94 4.81
CA GLU A 306 8.85 20.29 4.75
C GLU A 306 9.15 21.74 5.16
N LEU A 307 8.26 22.69 4.84
CA LEU A 307 8.48 24.13 5.04
C LEU A 307 7.58 24.75 6.13
N GLY A 308 6.62 24.00 6.67
CA GLY A 308 5.64 24.46 7.66
C GLY A 308 4.49 25.30 7.07
N THR A 309 4.66 25.85 5.87
CA THR A 309 3.68 26.68 5.16
C THR A 309 3.71 26.40 3.66
N VAL A 310 2.70 26.92 2.95
CA VAL A 310 2.67 26.97 1.48
C VAL A 310 2.56 28.42 0.99
N ASN A 311 2.25 29.38 1.86
CA ASN A 311 2.13 30.79 1.50
C ASN A 311 3.51 31.47 1.42
N ASN A 312 3.60 32.52 0.62
CA ASN A 312 4.79 33.37 0.44
C ASN A 312 6.02 32.58 -0.03
N LEU A 313 5.81 31.62 -0.94
CA LEU A 313 6.86 30.77 -1.49
C LEU A 313 7.13 31.09 -2.95
N THR A 314 8.39 30.99 -3.35
CA THR A 314 8.82 30.96 -4.74
C THR A 314 9.03 29.50 -5.18
N ILE A 315 8.27 29.06 -6.19
CA ILE A 315 8.25 27.66 -6.63
C ILE A 315 8.64 27.58 -8.11
N ALA A 316 9.70 26.82 -8.41
CA ALA A 316 10.10 26.51 -9.76
C ALA A 316 9.48 25.18 -10.23
N LEU A 317 8.71 25.24 -11.31
CA LEU A 317 8.23 24.06 -12.04
C LEU A 317 9.14 23.85 -13.25
N VAL A 318 9.81 22.72 -13.30
CA VAL A 318 10.93 22.48 -14.21
C VAL A 318 10.70 21.25 -15.10
N GLY A 319 10.93 21.37 -16.41
CA GLY A 319 10.93 20.24 -17.36
C GLY A 319 9.86 20.34 -18.45
N ASP A 320 9.11 19.27 -18.70
CA ASP A 320 8.01 19.25 -19.68
C ASP A 320 6.73 19.82 -19.05
N LEU A 321 6.58 21.14 -19.14
CA LEU A 321 5.43 21.84 -18.59
C LEU A 321 4.20 21.74 -19.49
N LYS A 322 4.37 21.45 -20.78
CA LYS A 322 3.25 21.32 -21.73
C LYS A 322 2.44 20.06 -21.49
N ASN A 323 3.10 18.92 -21.27
CA ASN A 323 2.44 17.62 -21.14
C ASN A 323 2.35 17.15 -19.68
N GLY A 324 2.98 17.87 -18.75
CA GLY A 324 3.00 17.53 -17.33
C GLY A 324 1.66 17.77 -16.62
N ARG A 325 0.74 16.80 -16.68
CA ARG A 325 -0.55 16.86 -15.93
C ARG A 325 -0.39 17.17 -14.44
N THR A 326 0.72 16.76 -13.82
CA THR A 326 1.00 17.00 -12.41
C THR A 326 1.31 18.48 -12.15
N VAL A 327 2.14 19.11 -13.00
CA VAL A 327 2.44 20.54 -12.89
C VAL A 327 1.26 21.43 -13.23
N HIS A 328 0.37 21.01 -14.14
CA HIS A 328 -0.88 21.72 -14.40
C HIS A 328 -1.77 21.74 -13.17
N SER A 329 -1.98 20.57 -12.55
CA SER A 329 -2.78 20.47 -11.33
C SER A 329 -2.15 21.20 -10.15
N LEU A 330 -0.83 21.13 -9.99
CA LEU A 330 -0.12 21.84 -8.93
C LEU A 330 -0.22 23.37 -9.12
N ALA A 331 0.03 23.88 -10.33
CA ALA A 331 -0.06 25.32 -10.61
C ALA A 331 -1.48 25.87 -10.33
N LYS A 332 -2.52 25.13 -10.71
CA LYS A 332 -3.92 25.49 -10.41
C LYS A 332 -4.22 25.45 -8.92
N LEU A 333 -3.76 24.40 -8.22
CA LEU A 333 -4.01 24.24 -6.80
C LEU A 333 -3.25 25.29 -5.98
N LEU A 334 -2.07 25.70 -6.41
CA LEU A 334 -1.31 26.75 -5.75
C LEU A 334 -2.08 28.07 -5.67
N CYS A 335 -2.97 28.39 -6.63
CA CYS A 335 -3.81 29.59 -6.63
C CYS A 335 -4.70 29.76 -5.38
N VAL A 336 -4.91 28.72 -4.56
CA VAL A 336 -5.64 28.84 -3.29
C VAL A 336 -4.78 29.41 -2.15
N TYR A 337 -3.46 29.56 -2.37
CA TYR A 337 -2.49 30.10 -1.44
C TYR A 337 -2.10 31.54 -1.80
N SER A 338 -1.57 32.27 -0.81
CA SER A 338 -1.21 33.69 -0.95
C SER A 338 0.30 33.88 -1.13
N GLY A 339 0.68 34.92 -1.88
CA GLY A 339 2.07 35.36 -2.01
C GLY A 339 2.98 34.42 -2.80
N ILE A 340 2.44 33.59 -3.71
CA ILE A 340 3.26 32.67 -4.51
C ILE A 340 3.93 33.40 -5.66
N THR A 341 5.21 33.11 -5.89
CA THR A 341 5.91 33.39 -7.14
C THR A 341 6.15 32.08 -7.88
N LEU A 342 5.79 32.01 -9.16
CA LEU A 342 5.97 30.82 -9.99
C LEU A 342 7.05 31.05 -11.04
N HIS A 343 8.06 30.19 -11.04
CA HIS A 343 9.04 30.11 -12.12
C HIS A 343 8.66 28.92 -13.03
N PHE A 344 8.32 29.19 -14.28
CA PHE A 344 8.12 28.17 -15.30
C PHE A 344 9.43 28.00 -16.06
N VAL A 345 10.09 26.87 -15.84
CA VAL A 345 11.42 26.58 -16.37
C VAL A 345 11.31 25.41 -17.34
N SER A 346 11.42 25.69 -18.64
CA SER A 346 11.33 24.67 -19.69
C SER A 346 12.48 24.83 -20.68
N PRO A 347 13.05 23.73 -21.19
CA PRO A 347 14.25 23.80 -22.04
C PRO A 347 14.02 24.50 -23.38
N VAL A 348 12.80 24.43 -23.89
CA VAL A 348 12.37 25.03 -25.15
C VAL A 348 10.94 25.53 -25.00
N GLU A 349 10.56 26.51 -25.81
CA GLU A 349 9.24 27.13 -25.76
C GLU A 349 8.12 26.13 -26.04
N GLU A 350 8.37 25.12 -26.88
CA GLU A 350 7.41 24.08 -27.22
C GLU A 350 7.01 23.20 -26.04
N LEU A 351 7.81 23.17 -24.97
CA LEU A 351 7.53 22.48 -23.71
C LEU A 351 7.06 23.42 -22.59
N GLY A 352 6.85 24.70 -22.90
CA GLY A 352 6.39 25.71 -21.96
C GLY A 352 4.98 25.43 -21.42
N MET A 353 4.64 26.11 -20.32
CA MET A 353 3.33 25.99 -19.69
C MET A 353 2.22 26.39 -20.67
N PRO A 354 1.15 25.57 -20.85
CA PRO A 354 0.09 25.90 -21.79
C PRO A 354 -0.62 27.21 -21.46
N SER A 355 -0.99 27.98 -22.49
CA SER A 355 -1.63 29.31 -22.34
C SER A 355 -2.85 29.29 -21.42
N HIS A 356 -3.72 28.29 -21.57
CA HIS A 356 -4.93 28.15 -20.74
C HIS A 356 -4.63 27.94 -19.24
N ILE A 357 -3.47 27.36 -18.89
CA ILE A 357 -3.03 27.25 -17.48
C ILE A 357 -2.50 28.60 -16.99
N VAL A 358 -1.70 29.28 -17.81
CA VAL A 358 -1.17 30.62 -17.48
C VAL A 358 -2.31 31.62 -17.28
N GLU A 359 -3.33 31.60 -18.14
CA GLU A 359 -4.54 32.40 -18.02
C GLU A 359 -5.34 32.04 -16.77
N TYR A 360 -5.47 30.75 -16.44
CA TYR A 360 -6.10 30.32 -15.21
C TYR A 360 -5.39 30.90 -13.98
N VAL A 361 -4.06 30.81 -13.92
CA VAL A 361 -3.26 31.35 -12.81
C VAL A 361 -3.44 32.86 -12.70
N LYS A 362 -3.33 33.60 -13.82
CA LYS A 362 -3.54 35.06 -13.86
C LYS A 362 -4.94 35.47 -13.41
N LYS A 363 -5.96 34.66 -13.71
CA LYS A 363 -7.36 34.95 -13.37
C LYS A 363 -7.68 34.68 -11.89
N HIS A 364 -7.06 33.65 -11.29
CA HIS A 364 -7.42 33.17 -9.96
C HIS A 364 -6.37 33.52 -8.88
N SER A 365 -5.30 34.23 -9.24
CA SER A 365 -4.26 34.62 -8.29
C SER A 365 -3.51 35.87 -8.78
N ASN A 366 -2.89 36.60 -7.84
CA ASN A 366 -2.00 37.73 -8.14
C ASN A 366 -0.53 37.29 -8.17
N PHE A 367 -0.26 36.07 -8.63
CA PHE A 367 1.10 35.51 -8.62
C PHE A 367 2.01 36.27 -9.56
N VAL A 368 3.28 36.40 -9.15
CA VAL A 368 4.35 36.79 -10.05
C VAL A 368 4.74 35.54 -10.83
N VAL A 369 4.51 35.54 -12.14
CA VAL A 369 4.90 34.44 -13.03
C VAL A 369 6.11 34.86 -13.85
N LYS A 370 7.19 34.10 -13.76
CA LYS A 370 8.42 34.28 -14.54
C LYS A 370 8.68 33.05 -15.40
N VAL A 371 9.20 33.25 -16.60
CA VAL A 371 9.49 32.16 -17.55
C VAL A 371 10.99 32.13 -17.80
N PHE A 372 11.58 30.94 -17.74
CA PHE A 372 13.01 30.72 -17.91
C PHE A 372 13.26 29.57 -18.88
N ASN A 373 14.32 29.70 -19.68
CA ASN A 373 14.79 28.65 -20.61
C ASN A 373 16.09 27.98 -20.14
N CYS A 374 16.59 28.38 -18.96
CA CYS A 374 17.83 27.93 -18.36
C CYS A 374 17.51 27.40 -16.95
N LEU A 375 18.00 26.20 -16.63
CA LEU A 375 17.74 25.56 -15.34
C LEU A 375 18.30 26.41 -14.20
N GLU A 376 19.56 26.79 -14.32
CA GLU A 376 20.33 27.53 -13.32
C GLU A 376 19.70 28.89 -13.01
N ASP A 377 19.20 29.60 -14.02
CA ASP A 377 18.53 30.89 -13.80
C ASP A 377 17.13 30.72 -13.22
N GLY A 378 16.41 29.68 -13.64
CA GLY A 378 15.03 29.44 -13.21
C GLY A 378 14.89 28.95 -11.77
N ILE A 379 15.94 28.37 -11.19
CA ILE A 379 15.96 27.91 -9.79
C ILE A 379 16.64 28.88 -8.82
N LYS A 380 17.08 30.05 -9.28
CA LYS A 380 17.67 31.06 -8.39
C LYS A 380 16.67 31.56 -7.38
N ASP A 381 17.09 31.53 -6.11
CA ASP A 381 16.37 32.09 -4.95
C ASP A 381 14.91 31.56 -4.85
N VAL A 382 14.73 30.27 -5.09
CA VAL A 382 13.44 29.56 -4.93
C VAL A 382 13.39 28.74 -3.64
N ASP A 383 12.19 28.52 -3.10
CA ASP A 383 11.95 27.64 -1.93
C ASP A 383 11.80 26.17 -2.34
N VAL A 384 11.21 25.94 -3.52
CA VAL A 384 10.84 24.61 -4.01
C VAL A 384 11.25 24.46 -5.47
N VAL A 385 12.03 23.43 -5.78
CA VAL A 385 12.31 22.97 -7.14
C VAL A 385 11.47 21.72 -7.41
N TYR A 386 10.42 21.86 -8.20
CA TYR A 386 9.58 20.76 -8.65
C TYR A 386 10.00 20.30 -10.03
N MET A 387 10.78 19.23 -10.07
CA MET A 387 11.31 18.65 -11.30
C MET A 387 10.27 17.74 -11.97
N THR A 388 10.26 17.72 -13.30
CA THR A 388 9.48 16.78 -14.11
C THR A 388 10.33 16.16 -15.20
N ARG A 389 9.92 14.97 -15.63
CA ARG A 389 10.58 14.24 -16.69
C ARG A 389 10.42 14.93 -18.05
N VAL A 390 11.50 15.04 -18.81
CA VAL A 390 11.48 15.42 -20.22
C VAL A 390 11.49 14.13 -21.07
N GLN A 391 10.37 13.84 -21.73
CA GLN A 391 10.16 12.59 -22.46
C GLN A 391 10.54 12.71 -23.95
N LYS A 392 11.30 11.74 -24.48
CA LYS A 392 11.79 11.76 -25.87
C LYS A 392 10.63 11.74 -26.88
N GLU A 393 9.59 10.99 -26.58
CA GLU A 393 8.40 10.81 -27.40
C GLU A 393 7.53 12.08 -27.55
N ARG A 394 7.84 13.17 -26.83
CA ARG A 394 7.10 14.44 -26.88
C ARG A 394 7.71 15.47 -27.84
N PHE A 395 8.85 15.15 -28.44
CA PHE A 395 9.48 15.98 -29.46
C PHE A 395 9.06 15.52 -30.84
N SER A 396 8.72 16.48 -31.71
CA SER A 396 8.32 16.24 -33.10
C SER A 396 9.47 15.77 -33.99
N ASN A 397 10.72 16.05 -33.60
CA ASN A 397 11.92 15.61 -34.30
C ASN A 397 12.98 15.14 -33.27
N ALA A 398 13.90 14.27 -33.71
CA ALA A 398 14.94 13.72 -32.83
C ALA A 398 16.04 14.75 -32.48
N GLU A 399 16.27 15.74 -33.34
CA GLU A 399 17.29 16.77 -33.17
C GLU A 399 16.98 17.74 -32.02
N SER A 400 15.71 18.18 -31.89
CA SER A 400 15.25 19.03 -30.79
C SER A 400 15.35 18.33 -29.44
N TYR A 401 15.17 17.00 -29.40
CA TYR A 401 15.40 16.24 -28.17
C TYR A 401 16.89 16.16 -27.81
N GLU A 402 17.75 15.79 -28.75
CA GLU A 402 19.20 15.69 -28.50
C GLU A 402 19.83 17.05 -28.15
N ALA A 403 19.27 18.17 -28.64
CA ALA A 403 19.71 19.52 -28.27
C ALA A 403 19.40 19.91 -26.81
N VAL A 404 18.46 19.21 -26.16
CA VAL A 404 17.95 19.47 -24.81
C VAL A 404 18.43 18.42 -23.80
N LYS A 405 18.72 17.21 -24.29
CA LYS A 405 19.21 16.09 -23.50
C LYS A 405 20.46 16.49 -22.71
N GLY A 406 20.42 16.26 -21.40
CA GLY A 406 21.54 16.59 -20.50
C GLY A 406 21.59 18.03 -19.98
N LYS A 407 20.79 18.97 -20.52
CA LYS A 407 20.79 20.38 -20.08
C LYS A 407 19.91 20.66 -18.87
N PHE A 408 18.94 19.81 -18.59
CA PHE A 408 17.97 19.96 -17.49
C PHE A 408 18.14 18.85 -16.46
N ILE A 409 19.40 18.62 -16.05
CA ILE A 409 19.75 17.66 -15.01
C ILE A 409 20.08 18.42 -13.74
N LEU A 410 19.29 18.22 -12.69
CA LEU A 410 19.58 18.80 -11.38
C LEU A 410 20.71 18.01 -10.69
N THR A 411 21.81 18.69 -10.41
CA THR A 411 22.99 18.14 -9.73
C THR A 411 23.18 18.82 -8.37
N PRO A 412 23.93 18.21 -7.41
CA PRO A 412 24.26 18.86 -6.15
C PRO A 412 24.91 20.23 -6.34
N LYS A 413 25.78 20.37 -7.36
CA LYS A 413 26.43 21.63 -7.69
C LYS A 413 25.41 22.71 -8.07
N ILE A 414 24.55 22.43 -9.05
CA ILE A 414 23.51 23.37 -9.51
C ILE A 414 22.58 23.78 -8.36
N LEU A 415 22.21 22.83 -7.49
CA LEU A 415 21.36 23.10 -6.32
C LEU A 415 22.07 23.93 -5.23
N ASN A 416 23.41 23.82 -5.11
CA ASN A 416 24.18 24.65 -4.18
C ASN A 416 24.41 26.06 -4.73
N ASP A 417 24.57 26.19 -6.04
CA ASP A 417 24.77 27.46 -6.74
C ASP A 417 23.45 28.24 -6.93
N SER A 418 22.30 27.68 -6.54
CA SER A 418 20.98 28.29 -6.72
C SER A 418 20.70 29.49 -5.82
N ARG A 419 21.66 29.91 -4.99
CA ARG A 419 21.53 31.05 -4.09
C ARG A 419 22.52 32.14 -4.46
N THR A 420 22.03 33.37 -4.55
CA THR A 420 22.88 34.55 -4.69
C THR A 420 23.06 35.25 -3.34
N ASN A 421 24.27 35.73 -3.03
CA ASN A 421 24.54 36.46 -1.78
C ASN A 421 24.01 37.92 -1.82
N GLU A 422 23.16 38.28 -2.78
CA GLU A 422 22.91 39.67 -3.18
C GLU A 422 21.51 40.20 -2.84
N THR A 423 20.58 39.38 -2.33
CA THR A 423 19.21 39.85 -2.03
C THR A 423 19.07 40.37 -0.59
N GLU A 424 18.93 41.68 -0.45
CA GLU A 424 18.63 42.38 0.83
C GLU A 424 17.15 42.29 1.26
N GLU A 425 16.26 41.67 0.48
CA GLU A 425 14.84 41.54 0.85
C GLU A 425 14.60 40.38 1.83
N PRO A 426 13.91 40.62 2.96
CA PRO A 426 13.48 39.56 3.85
C PRO A 426 12.30 38.83 3.22
N ASN A 427 12.45 37.54 2.93
CA ASN A 427 11.42 36.46 2.96
C ASN A 427 11.69 35.43 1.84
N ALA A 428 12.37 34.32 2.13
CA ALA A 428 12.35 33.15 1.22
C ALA A 428 12.82 31.84 1.88
N PHE A 429 12.73 31.74 3.20
CA PHE A 429 12.98 30.49 3.89
C PHE A 429 11.95 30.34 5.00
N GLY A 430 11.21 29.22 4.98
CA GLY A 430 10.55 28.74 6.20
C GLY A 430 11.57 28.68 7.35
N PRO A 431 11.14 28.69 8.62
CA PRO A 431 11.96 29.06 9.79
C PRO A 431 13.24 28.23 10.07
N GLN A 432 13.68 27.31 9.19
CA GLN A 432 14.77 26.36 9.45
C GLN A 432 15.68 25.94 8.26
N ARG A 433 15.60 26.48 7.03
CA ARG A 433 16.45 26.00 5.90
C ARG A 433 17.12 27.13 5.11
N GLU A 434 18.31 26.86 4.56
CA GLU A 434 19.13 27.83 3.79
C GLU A 434 19.11 27.63 2.26
N LEU A 435 18.53 26.53 1.77
CA LEU A 435 18.50 26.12 0.35
C LEU A 435 17.17 25.40 0.01
N PRO A 436 16.73 25.38 -1.27
CA PRO A 436 15.43 24.83 -1.68
C PRO A 436 15.28 23.34 -1.41
N ILE A 437 14.02 22.90 -1.28
CA ILE A 437 13.66 21.48 -1.34
C ILE A 437 13.42 21.03 -2.79
N VAL A 438 13.71 19.76 -3.07
CA VAL A 438 13.52 19.16 -4.39
C VAL A 438 12.39 18.15 -4.34
N LEU A 439 11.36 18.39 -5.15
CA LEU A 439 10.22 17.50 -5.36
C LEU A 439 10.27 16.91 -6.78
N HIS A 440 9.73 15.71 -6.94
CA HIS A 440 9.61 15.05 -8.24
C HIS A 440 8.48 14.01 -8.18
N PRO A 441 7.53 14.00 -9.12
CA PRO A 441 6.37 13.11 -9.07
C PRO A 441 6.70 11.63 -9.33
N LEU A 442 7.91 11.36 -9.83
CA LEU A 442 8.42 10.03 -10.20
C LEU A 442 7.63 9.35 -11.36
N PRO A 443 8.19 8.31 -12.01
CA PRO A 443 9.60 7.87 -11.93
C PRO A 443 10.54 8.92 -12.54
N ARG A 444 11.73 9.06 -11.94
CA ARG A 444 12.82 9.83 -12.56
C ARG A 444 13.64 8.96 -13.50
N VAL A 445 14.25 9.54 -14.52
CA VAL A 445 15.21 8.86 -15.39
C VAL A 445 16.58 9.51 -15.28
N ASP A 446 16.72 10.72 -15.80
CA ASP A 446 18.00 11.43 -15.90
C ASP A 446 17.93 12.86 -15.32
N GLU A 447 16.73 13.38 -15.10
CA GLU A 447 16.46 14.77 -14.72
C GLU A 447 16.99 15.15 -13.32
N ILE A 448 17.30 14.18 -12.46
CA ILE A 448 17.90 14.41 -11.14
C ILE A 448 19.05 13.42 -10.95
N SER A 449 20.25 13.93 -10.65
CA SER A 449 21.41 13.11 -10.32
C SER A 449 21.15 12.27 -9.06
N THR A 450 21.54 10.99 -9.09
CA THR A 450 21.43 10.08 -7.93
C THR A 450 22.27 10.52 -6.74
N GLU A 451 23.26 11.39 -6.95
CA GLU A 451 24.05 11.98 -5.86
C GLU A 451 23.20 12.81 -4.89
N LEU A 452 22.03 13.30 -5.33
CA LEU A 452 21.09 14.03 -4.48
C LEU A 452 20.26 13.13 -3.56
N ASP A 453 20.29 11.80 -3.70
CA ASP A 453 19.40 10.89 -2.95
C ASP A 453 19.60 10.95 -1.43
N HIS A 454 20.84 11.21 -1.03
CA HIS A 454 21.23 11.33 0.37
C HIS A 454 21.18 12.76 0.89
N ASP A 455 20.84 13.73 0.03
CA ASP A 455 20.70 15.12 0.41
C ASP A 455 19.40 15.32 1.19
N GLN A 456 19.45 16.03 2.33
CA GLN A 456 18.25 16.27 3.13
C GLN A 456 17.19 17.09 2.38
N ARG A 457 17.60 17.90 1.40
CA ARG A 457 16.73 18.71 0.56
C ARG A 457 15.95 17.89 -0.46
N ALA A 458 16.45 16.71 -0.82
CA ALA A 458 15.77 15.78 -1.71
C ALA A 458 14.56 15.16 -0.99
N ALA A 459 13.38 15.73 -1.25
CA ALA A 459 12.14 15.33 -0.60
C ALA A 459 11.31 14.35 -1.46
N TYR A 460 11.69 14.04 -2.69
CA TYR A 460 10.90 13.24 -3.63
C TYR A 460 10.57 11.80 -3.16
N PHE A 461 11.39 11.17 -2.31
CA PHE A 461 11.02 9.89 -1.69
C PHE A 461 10.07 10.07 -0.50
N ARG A 462 10.26 11.11 0.32
CA ARG A 462 9.31 11.46 1.39
C ARG A 462 7.95 11.89 0.81
N GLN A 463 7.96 12.56 -0.34
CA GLN A 463 6.78 12.90 -1.15
C GLN A 463 6.03 11.62 -1.56
N MET A 464 6.74 10.57 -1.96
CA MET A 464 6.15 9.28 -2.32
C MET A 464 5.46 8.62 -1.10
N ASP A 465 6.12 8.62 0.06
CA ASP A 465 5.54 8.12 1.32
C ASP A 465 4.27 8.91 1.70
N ASN A 466 4.34 10.25 1.61
CA ASN A 466 3.20 11.14 1.85
C ASN A 466 2.00 10.81 0.95
N GLY A 467 2.26 10.34 -0.27
CA GLY A 467 1.23 9.91 -1.20
C GLY A 467 0.34 8.78 -0.68
N VAL A 468 0.85 7.90 0.20
CA VAL A 468 0.05 6.86 0.84
C VAL A 468 -0.96 7.50 1.79
N TYR A 469 -0.49 8.35 2.70
CA TYR A 469 -1.32 8.96 3.75
C TYR A 469 -2.36 9.93 3.19
N VAL A 470 -1.99 10.75 2.20
CA VAL A 470 -2.92 11.69 1.56
C VAL A 470 -4.03 10.94 0.82
N ARG A 471 -3.69 9.87 0.09
CA ARG A 471 -4.71 9.07 -0.61
C ARG A 471 -5.61 8.29 0.37
N MET A 472 -5.07 7.81 1.49
CA MET A 472 -5.89 7.24 2.57
C MET A 472 -6.89 8.28 3.12
N ALA A 473 -6.45 9.52 3.34
CA ALA A 473 -7.32 10.59 3.81
C ALA A 473 -8.42 10.92 2.78
N ILE A 474 -8.08 11.02 1.49
CA ILE A 474 -9.04 11.25 0.40
C ILE A 474 -10.10 10.14 0.38
N LEU A 475 -9.68 8.87 0.39
CA LEU A 475 -10.60 7.73 0.40
C LEU A 475 -11.50 7.74 1.64
N ALA A 476 -10.94 8.01 2.82
CA ALA A 476 -11.70 8.07 4.06
C ALA A 476 -12.72 9.22 4.07
N LEU A 477 -12.36 10.40 3.56
CA LEU A 477 -13.26 11.56 3.49
C LEU A 477 -14.41 11.34 2.52
N ILE A 478 -14.13 10.78 1.34
CA ILE A 478 -15.17 10.50 0.33
C ILE A 478 -16.13 9.43 0.85
N LEU A 479 -15.63 8.33 1.40
CA LEU A 479 -16.46 7.21 1.85
C LEU A 479 -17.17 7.47 3.19
N LYS A 480 -16.68 8.39 4.03
CA LYS A 480 -17.42 8.84 5.23
C LYS A 480 -18.60 9.75 4.90
N GLY A 481 -18.61 10.39 3.74
CA GLY A 481 -19.68 11.31 3.32
C GLY A 481 -21.04 10.63 3.10
N ASP A 482 -21.08 9.30 2.94
CA ASP A 482 -22.30 8.51 2.71
C ASP A 482 -22.98 8.02 4.01
N GLN A 483 -22.54 8.50 5.19
CA GLN A 483 -23.23 8.29 6.47
C GLN A 483 -23.62 9.63 7.11
N ILE A 484 -24.71 10.24 6.61
CA ILE A 484 -25.53 11.22 7.34
C ILE A 484 -26.99 10.89 7.13
#